data_AF-A0A1J3IFY0-F1
#
_entry.id   AF-A0A1J3IFY0-F1
#
_cell.length_a   1.000
_cell.length_b   1.000
_cell.length_c   1.000
_cell.angle_alpha   90.00
_cell.angle_beta   90.00
_cell.angle_gamma   90.00
#
_symmetry.space_group_name_H-M   'P 1'
#
loop_
_entity.id
_entity.type
_entity.pdbx_description
1 polymer ?
#
loop_
_entity_poly.entity_id
_entity_poly.type
_entity_poly.pdbx_seq_one_letter_code
_entity_poly.pdbx_strand_id
1 'polypeptide(L)'
;EKRVLTSWKSHTDPSPGEFVGQITTQVPSQLLTTRGSKPYWRSGPWAKTRFTGIPEMDETYTSPFSLQQDANGSGSFTFLHRNFKLPSITITSEGSL
;
A
#
# COMPACT_ATOMS: atom_id res chain seq x y z
N GLU A 1 9.83 13.63 4.32
CA GLU A 1 9.01 12.95 5.35
C GLU A 1 8.48 11.64 4.79
N LYS A 2 8.54 10.54 5.54
CA LYS A 2 8.12 9.22 5.06
C LYS A 2 6.63 9.02 5.35
N ARG A 3 5.81 8.96 4.30
CA ARG A 3 4.37 8.68 4.45
C ARG A 3 4.15 7.17 4.63
N VAL A 4 3.49 6.81 5.71
CA VAL A 4 3.12 5.43 6.04
C VAL A 4 1.65 5.37 6.44
N LEU A 5 1.04 4.20 6.27
CA LEU A 5 -0.28 3.90 6.81
C LEU A 5 -0.09 3.12 8.11
N THR A 6 -0.67 3.60 9.20
CA THR A 6 -0.67 2.89 10.49
C THR A 6 -2.09 2.43 10.77
N SER A 7 -2.27 1.15 11.11
CA SER A 7 -3.58 0.63 11.48
C SER A 7 -4.08 1.30 12.75
N TRP A 8 -5.39 1.25 12.98
CA TRP A 8 -5.93 1.47 14.31
C TRP A 8 -5.58 0.30 15.23
N LYS A 9 -5.60 0.56 16.53
CA LYS A 9 -5.38 -0.47 17.54
C LYS A 9 -6.54 -1.47 17.60
N SER A 10 -7.76 -0.99 17.40
CA SER A 10 -8.95 -1.82 17.20
C SER A 10 -10.02 -1.05 16.43
N HIS A 11 -11.10 -1.73 16.04
CA HIS A 11 -12.25 -1.09 15.39
C HIS A 11 -12.86 0.07 16.20
N THR A 12 -12.71 0.07 17.53
CA THR A 12 -13.25 1.08 18.44
C THR A 12 -12.19 2.02 19.03
N ASP A 13 -10.90 1.76 18.79
CA ASP A 13 -9.78 2.52 19.35
C ASP A 13 -8.88 3.04 18.20
N PRO A 14 -8.99 4.34 17.86
CA PRO A 14 -8.23 4.93 16.76
C PRO A 14 -6.76 5.22 17.09
N SER A 15 -6.28 4.86 18.29
CA SER A 15 -4.86 4.96 18.62
C SER A 15 -4.01 4.08 17.68
N PRO A 16 -2.72 4.39 17.49
CA PRO A 16 -1.84 3.62 16.63
C PRO A 16 -1.81 2.13 17.01
N GLY A 17 -2.12 1.27 16.04
CA GLY A 17 -2.04 -0.19 16.15
C GLY A 17 -0.66 -0.74 15.80
N GLU A 18 -0.58 -2.06 15.68
CA GLU A 18 0.71 -2.77 15.47
C GLU A 18 1.15 -2.85 14.01
N PHE A 19 0.24 -2.58 13.06
CA PHE A 19 0.49 -2.77 11.63
C PHE A 19 0.82 -1.46 10.95
N VAL A 20 1.92 -1.47 10.19
CA VAL A 20 2.38 -0.32 9.40
C VAL A 20 2.62 -0.75 7.97
N GLY A 21 1.94 -0.09 7.02
CA GLY A 21 2.13 -0.26 5.59
C GLY A 21 2.94 0.88 5.00
N GLN A 22 3.86 0.53 4.11
CA GLN A 22 4.76 1.48 3.46
C GLN A 22 5.18 1.01 2.07
N ILE A 23 5.52 1.97 1.21
CA ILE A 23 6.20 1.70 -0.06
C ILE A 23 7.70 1.55 0.23
N THR A 24 8.30 0.46 -0.23
CA THR A 24 9.74 0.22 -0.06
C THR A 24 10.56 1.06 -1.03
N THR A 25 11.77 1.44 -0.63
CA THR A 25 12.72 2.16 -1.48
C THR A 25 13.40 1.31 -2.56
N GLN A 26 13.23 0.00 -2.51
CA GLN A 26 13.74 -0.93 -3.52
C GLN A 26 13.14 -0.61 -4.89
N VAL A 27 13.88 -0.90 -5.96
CA VAL A 27 13.43 -0.70 -7.35
C VAL A 27 13.36 -2.09 -8.01
N PRO A 28 12.17 -2.56 -8.46
CA PRO A 28 10.87 -1.90 -8.39
C PRO A 28 10.32 -1.88 -6.94
N SER A 29 9.59 -0.83 -6.56
CA SER A 29 8.98 -0.79 -5.22
C SER A 29 7.91 -1.85 -5.04
N GLN A 30 7.68 -2.20 -3.79
CA GLN A 30 6.56 -3.00 -3.33
C GLN A 30 5.91 -2.31 -2.13
N LEU A 31 4.64 -2.59 -1.87
CA LEU A 31 4.02 -2.37 -0.57
C LEU A 31 4.47 -3.48 0.40
N LEU A 32 4.95 -3.06 1.57
CA LEU A 32 5.32 -3.92 2.68
C LEU A 32 4.49 -3.53 3.90
N THR A 33 3.83 -4.51 4.50
CA THR A 33 3.19 -4.39 5.81
C THR A 33 4.07 -5.04 6.85
N THR A 34 4.37 -4.31 7.93
CA THR A 34 5.11 -4.82 9.08
C THR A 34 4.21 -4.87 10.30
N ARG A 35 4.43 -5.87 11.17
CA ARG A 35 3.87 -5.90 12.53
C ARG A 35 4.99 -5.63 13.52
N GLY A 36 5.01 -4.43 14.09
CA GLY A 36 6.21 -3.93 14.78
C GLY A 36 7.42 -3.90 13.83
N SER A 37 8.51 -4.57 14.20
CA SER A 37 9.74 -4.65 13.37
C SER A 37 9.76 -5.82 12.38
N LYS A 38 8.78 -6.72 12.40
CA LYS A 38 8.77 -7.93 11.58
C LYS A 38 7.96 -7.74 10.29
N PRO A 39 8.49 -8.15 9.12
CA PRO A 39 7.69 -8.26 7.91
C PRO A 39 6.48 -9.17 8.13
N TYR A 40 5.29 -8.70 7.77
CA TYR A 40 4.03 -9.43 7.92
C TYR A 40 3.47 -9.86 6.56
N TRP A 41 3.42 -8.94 5.60
CA TRP A 41 2.89 -9.20 4.26
C TRP A 41 3.60 -8.35 3.20
N ARG A 42 3.65 -8.85 1.97
CA ARG A 42 4.24 -8.16 0.81
C ARG A 42 3.31 -8.27 -0.39
N SER A 43 3.12 -7.14 -1.06
CA SER A 43 2.42 -7.07 -2.35
C SER A 43 3.23 -7.61 -3.53
N GLY A 44 4.55 -7.81 -3.35
CA GLY A 44 5.47 -8.06 -4.45
C GLY A 44 5.80 -6.79 -5.26
N PRO A 45 6.82 -6.82 -6.13
CA PRO A 45 7.23 -5.64 -6.89
C PRO A 45 6.13 -5.11 -7.83
N TRP A 46 6.14 -3.80 -8.06
CA TRP A 46 5.28 -3.12 -9.02
C TRP A 46 5.68 -3.46 -10.47
N ALA A 47 4.75 -4.05 -11.20
CA ALA A 47 4.87 -4.43 -12.60
C ALA A 47 4.14 -3.44 -13.52
N LYS A 48 4.39 -2.15 -13.35
CA LYS A 48 3.85 -1.01 -14.13
C LYS A 48 2.35 -0.73 -13.99
N THR A 49 1.50 -1.75 -13.93
CA THR A 49 0.03 -1.62 -13.84
C THR A 49 -0.54 -2.25 -12.57
N ARG A 50 0.19 -3.20 -11.97
CA ARG A 50 -0.20 -3.92 -10.75
C ARG A 50 0.99 -4.27 -9.86
N PHE A 51 0.71 -4.61 -8.61
CA PHE A 51 1.63 -5.37 -7.78
C PHE A 51 1.53 -6.87 -8.10
N THR A 52 2.67 -7.54 -8.22
CA THR A 52 2.74 -8.94 -8.69
C THR A 52 2.13 -9.98 -7.74
N GLY A 53 2.02 -9.66 -6.45
CA GLY A 53 1.43 -10.50 -5.42
C GLY A 53 -0.02 -10.18 -5.09
N ILE A 54 -0.70 -9.35 -5.89
CA ILE A 54 -2.14 -9.06 -5.77
C ILE A 54 -2.83 -9.45 -7.09
N PRO A 55 -3.28 -10.71 -7.24
CA PRO A 55 -3.87 -11.21 -8.48
C PRO A 55 -5.12 -10.45 -8.95
N GLU A 56 -5.85 -9.83 -8.03
CA GLU A 56 -7.10 -9.11 -8.28
C GLU A 56 -6.88 -7.74 -8.94
N MET A 57 -5.65 -7.23 -8.98
CA MET A 57 -5.35 -5.97 -9.65
C MET A 57 -5.40 -6.12 -11.16
N ASP A 58 -6.05 -5.15 -11.81
CA ASP A 58 -6.07 -5.03 -13.27
C ASP A 58 -4.64 -4.89 -13.82
N GLU A 59 -4.26 -5.82 -14.70
CA GLU A 59 -2.95 -5.85 -15.34
C GLU A 59 -2.89 -4.96 -16.60
N THR A 60 -4.03 -4.45 -17.08
CA THR A 60 -4.12 -3.59 -18.24
C THR A 60 -3.74 -2.14 -17.91
N TYR A 61 -3.47 -1.34 -18.95
CA TYR A 61 -3.16 0.08 -18.79
C TYR A 61 -4.37 0.95 -18.41
N THR A 62 -5.57 0.37 -18.28
CA THR A 62 -6.74 1.05 -17.72
C THR A 62 -6.82 0.99 -16.20
N SER A 63 -5.85 0.33 -15.55
CA SER A 63 -5.72 0.28 -14.09
C SER A 63 -5.82 1.69 -13.49
N PRO A 64 -6.68 1.90 -12.48
CA PRO A 64 -6.82 3.20 -11.81
C PRO A 64 -5.64 3.50 -10.87
N PHE A 65 -4.71 2.55 -10.72
CA PHE A 65 -3.58 2.60 -9.81
C PHE A 65 -2.32 3.07 -10.53
N SER A 66 -1.52 3.88 -9.84
CA SER A 66 -0.24 4.38 -10.32
C SER A 66 0.78 4.35 -9.21
N LEU A 67 2.01 3.94 -9.54
CA LEU A 67 3.16 4.07 -8.67
C LEU A 67 4.25 4.84 -9.43
N GLN A 68 4.66 5.97 -8.88
CA GLN A 68 5.80 6.74 -9.36
C GLN A 68 6.92 6.59 -8.34
N GLN A 69 8.11 6.21 -8.80
CA GLN A 69 9.30 6.10 -7.96
C GLN A 69 10.41 6.93 -8.61
N ASP A 70 11.05 7.78 -7.82
CA ASP A 70 12.19 8.57 -8.27
C ASP A 70 13.51 7.77 -8.20
N ALA A 71 14.57 8.32 -8.79
CA ALA A 71 15.90 7.70 -8.80
C ALA A 71 16.50 7.53 -7.39
N ASN A 72 15.98 8.26 -6.39
CA ASN A 72 16.41 8.19 -5.00
C ASN A 72 15.64 7.11 -4.22
N GLY A 73 14.75 6.37 -4.88
CA GLY A 73 13.94 5.31 -4.30
C GLY A 73 12.68 5.80 -3.58
N SER A 74 12.42 7.10 -3.51
CA SER A 74 11.19 7.64 -2.95
C SER A 74 10.05 7.41 -3.93
N GLY A 75 8.99 6.74 -3.45
CA GLY A 75 7.85 6.38 -4.29
C GLY A 75 6.52 6.87 -3.72
N SER A 76 5.60 7.25 -4.60
CA SER A 76 4.21 7.57 -4.28
C SER A 76 3.27 6.63 -5.02
N PHE A 77 2.34 6.05 -4.27
CA PHE A 77 1.24 5.25 -4.80
C PHE A 77 -0.03 6.07 -4.77
N THR A 78 -0.71 6.16 -5.90
CA THR A 78 -1.93 6.96 -6.06
C THR A 78 -2.96 6.16 -6.83
N PHE A 79 -4.23 6.30 -6.45
CA PHE A 79 -5.35 5.75 -7.20
C PHE A 79 -6.38 6.84 -7.50
N LEU A 80 -7.00 6.77 -8.66
CA LEU A 80 -8.09 7.66 -9.05
C LEU A 80 -9.27 6.83 -9.54
N HIS A 81 -10.32 6.77 -8.74
CA HIS A 81 -11.57 6.15 -9.16
C HIS A 81 -12.51 7.23 -9.68
N ARG A 82 -13.02 7.09 -10.91
CA ARG A 82 -13.83 8.12 -11.59
C ARG A 82 -15.30 8.17 -11.13
N ASN A 83 -15.74 7.23 -10.29
CA ASN A 83 -17.12 7.18 -9.77
C ASN A 83 -17.25 7.87 -8.40
N PHE A 84 -18.43 8.42 -8.09
CA PHE A 84 -18.76 9.25 -6.92
C PHE A 84 -18.61 8.61 -5.52
N LYS A 85 -18.10 7.37 -5.41
CA LYS A 85 -17.70 6.78 -4.11
C LYS A 85 -16.25 7.15 -3.85
N LEU A 86 -15.99 7.86 -2.76
CA LEU A 86 -14.64 8.15 -2.28
C LEU A 86 -13.96 6.82 -1.91
N PRO A 87 -12.97 6.33 -2.68
CA PRO A 87 -12.27 5.12 -2.33
C PRO A 87 -11.22 5.45 -1.27
N SER A 88 -11.05 4.56 -0.30
CA SER A 88 -10.01 4.65 0.72
C SER A 88 -9.22 3.35 0.77
N ILE A 89 -7.92 3.47 1.00
CA ILE A 89 -7.07 2.32 1.34
C ILE A 89 -6.84 2.38 2.85
N THR A 90 -7.07 1.28 3.54
CA THR A 90 -7.00 1.21 5.00
C THR A 90 -6.36 -0.10 5.43
N ILE A 91 -5.54 -0.04 6.47
CA ILE A 91 -5.00 -1.24 7.12
C ILE A 91 -5.84 -1.50 8.37
N THR A 92 -6.46 -2.67 8.42
CA THR A 92 -7.29 -3.06 9.57
C THR A 92 -6.43 -3.37 10.80
N SER A 93 -7.04 -3.42 11.99
CA SER A 93 -6.35 -3.77 13.25
C SER A 93 -5.75 -5.19 13.25
N GLU A 94 -6.17 -6.02 12.30
CA GLU A 94 -5.79 -7.42 12.08
C GLU A 94 -4.72 -7.53 10.98
N GLY A 95 -4.31 -6.40 10.39
CA GLY A 95 -3.24 -6.33 9.41
C GLY A 95 -3.66 -6.63 7.97
N SER A 96 -4.96 -6.62 7.68
CA SER A 96 -5.47 -6.75 6.30
C SER A 96 -5.45 -5.40 5.61
N LEU A 97 -5.10 -5.37 4.32
CA LEU A 97 -4.99 -4.18 3.48
C LEU A 97 -5.92 -4.30 2.27
#